data_AF-A0A800FAT4-F1
#
_entry.id   AF-A0A800FAT4-F1
#
_cell.length_a   1.000
_cell.length_b   1.000
_cell.length_c   1.000
_cell.angle_alpha   90.00
_cell.angle_beta   90.00
_cell.angle_gamma   90.00
#
_symmetry.space_group_name_H-M   'P 1'
#
loop_
_entity.id
_entity.type
_entity.pdbx_description
1 polymer ?
#
loop_
_entity_poly.entity_id
_entity_poly.type
_entity_poly.pdbx_seq_one_letter_code
_entity_poly.pdbx_strand_id
1 'polypeptide(L)'
;MVLSDLIGNSLETKPLVAPDSADSGNDVIRLTRSGADGTLGDEGYSVTVTSDEVVVRASRAAGLFYGVQTLRHMLPPLVEYEGAFPAPLWLPGADITDSPRFVWRGTMLDVARHFLEVDEVK
;
A
#
# COMPACT_ATOMS: atom_id res chain seq x y z
N MET A 1 10.93 7.42 0.78
CA MET A 1 9.74 6.88 1.44
C MET A 1 9.75 5.37 1.26
N VAL A 2 9.91 4.61 2.34
CA VAL A 2 9.86 3.14 2.30
C VAL A 2 8.39 2.73 2.41
N LEU A 3 7.98 1.61 1.80
CA LEU A 3 6.58 1.11 1.88
C LEU A 3 6.05 0.99 3.31
N SER A 4 6.94 0.73 4.28
CA SER A 4 6.63 0.72 5.71
C SER A 4 6.14 2.06 6.23
N ASP A 5 6.62 3.18 5.69
CA ASP A 5 6.24 4.53 6.11
C ASP A 5 4.81 4.87 5.69
N LEU A 6 4.32 4.30 4.58
CA LEU A 6 2.96 4.49 4.07
C LEU A 6 1.88 3.84 4.94
N ILE A 7 2.23 2.77 5.64
CA ILE A 7 1.32 2.05 6.55
C ILE A 7 1.55 2.51 8.01
N GLY A 8 2.78 2.91 8.34
CA GLY A 8 3.20 3.23 9.70
C GLY A 8 2.77 4.58 10.25
N ASN A 9 2.29 5.53 9.44
CA ASN A 9 1.91 6.86 9.97
C ASN A 9 0.62 6.82 10.82
N SER A 10 -0.18 5.76 10.70
CA SER A 10 -1.44 5.58 11.44
C SER A 10 -1.35 4.59 12.61
N LEU A 11 -0.27 3.85 12.70
CA LEU A 11 -0.08 2.79 13.69
C LEU A 11 1.02 3.30 14.63
N GLU A 12 0.82 3.30 15.95
CA GLU A 12 1.91 3.52 16.93
C GLU A 12 3.11 2.57 16.70
N THR A 13 2.91 1.54 15.88
CA THR A 13 3.87 0.56 15.43
C THR A 13 4.22 0.77 13.95
N LYS A 14 5.50 1.01 13.65
CA LYS A 14 6.01 0.82 12.29
C LYS A 14 5.92 -0.68 11.96
N PRO A 15 5.22 -1.08 10.89
CA PRO A 15 5.17 -2.48 10.50
C PRO A 15 6.60 -2.97 10.22
N LEU A 16 6.97 -4.07 10.87
CA LEU A 16 8.28 -4.69 10.70
C LEU A 16 8.38 -5.23 9.28
N VAL A 17 9.35 -4.75 8.52
CA VAL A 17 9.69 -5.33 7.21
C VAL A 17 10.60 -6.51 7.46
N ALA A 18 10.04 -7.72 7.46
CA ALA A 18 10.80 -8.96 7.58
C ALA A 18 11.09 -9.56 6.19
N PRO A 19 12.28 -10.15 5.96
CA PRO A 19 12.54 -10.95 4.76
C PRO A 19 11.68 -12.23 4.75
N ASP A 20 11.44 -12.79 3.56
CA ASP A 20 10.54 -13.92 3.23
C ASP A 20 10.79 -15.23 4.04
N SER A 21 11.83 -15.26 4.87
CA SER A 21 12.30 -16.40 5.66
C SER A 21 12.27 -16.18 7.19
N ALA A 22 11.57 -15.16 7.66
CA ALA A 22 11.25 -15.03 9.09
C ALA A 22 10.09 -15.96 9.47
N ASP A 23 10.24 -16.68 10.57
CA ASP A 23 9.18 -17.50 11.18
C ASP A 23 7.93 -16.64 11.38
N SER A 24 6.84 -17.02 10.71
CA SER A 24 5.59 -16.25 10.62
C SER A 24 4.84 -16.29 11.95
N GLY A 25 5.26 -15.49 12.92
CA GLY A 25 4.45 -15.16 14.09
C GLY A 25 3.42 -14.08 13.71
N ASN A 26 2.12 -14.40 13.78
CA ASN A 26 1.00 -13.46 13.67
C ASN A 26 1.17 -12.27 12.68
N ASP A 27 1.66 -12.51 11.46
CA ASP A 27 1.74 -11.48 10.42
C ASP A 27 0.32 -11.12 9.95
N VAL A 28 -0.29 -10.09 10.53
CA VAL A 28 -1.66 -9.65 10.18
C VAL A 28 -1.74 -9.03 8.78
N ILE A 29 -0.62 -8.47 8.26
CA ILE A 29 -0.54 -7.87 6.92
C ILE A 29 0.74 -8.35 6.22
N ARG A 30 0.59 -9.01 5.06
CA ARG A 30 1.68 -9.57 4.26
C ARG A 30 1.73 -8.92 2.87
N LEU A 31 2.89 -8.38 2.50
CA LEU A 31 3.18 -7.93 1.13
C LEU A 31 4.15 -8.94 0.49
N THR A 32 3.73 -9.65 -0.57
CA THR A 32 4.59 -10.67 -1.18
C THR A 32 4.57 -10.63 -2.71
N ARG A 33 5.70 -11.00 -3.30
CA ARG A 33 5.82 -11.21 -4.75
C ARG A 33 5.65 -12.67 -5.15
N SER A 34 5.68 -13.57 -4.17
CA SER A 34 5.48 -15.01 -4.38
C SER A 34 4.00 -15.30 -4.61
N GLY A 35 3.71 -16.16 -5.59
CA GLY A 35 2.33 -16.51 -5.96
C GLY A 35 1.52 -15.38 -6.58
N ALA A 36 2.18 -14.32 -7.09
CA ALA A 36 1.51 -13.27 -7.84
C ALA A 36 1.05 -13.78 -9.22
N ASP A 37 -0.11 -13.33 -9.68
CA ASP A 37 -0.59 -13.60 -11.02
C ASP A 37 0.26 -12.82 -12.05
N GLY A 38 1.00 -13.56 -12.88
CA GLY A 38 1.87 -12.99 -13.91
C GLY A 38 1.13 -12.29 -15.04
N THR A 39 -0.20 -12.45 -15.15
CA THR A 39 -1.01 -11.81 -16.19
C THR A 39 -1.37 -10.35 -15.87
N LEU A 40 -1.17 -9.90 -14.63
CA LEU A 40 -1.52 -8.54 -14.17
C LEU A 40 -0.48 -7.47 -14.53
N GLY A 41 0.63 -7.87 -15.17
CA GLY A 41 1.70 -6.96 -15.57
C GLY A 41 2.55 -6.43 -14.40
N ASP A 42 3.30 -5.36 -14.66
CA ASP A 42 4.26 -4.81 -13.69
C ASP A 42 3.60 -3.96 -12.59
N GLU A 43 2.39 -3.44 -12.84
CA GLU A 43 1.68 -2.54 -11.93
C GLU A 43 0.42 -3.15 -11.32
N GLY A 44 -0.02 -4.31 -11.80
CA GLY A 44 -1.19 -4.99 -11.26
C GLY A 44 -0.88 -5.76 -9.98
N TYR A 45 -1.93 -5.98 -9.19
CA TYR A 45 -1.86 -6.58 -7.86
C TYR A 45 -3.17 -7.27 -7.50
N SER A 46 -3.11 -8.12 -6.47
CA SER A 46 -4.29 -8.59 -5.75
C SER A 46 -4.21 -8.26 -4.27
N VAL A 47 -5.38 -8.03 -3.66
CA VAL A 47 -5.56 -7.81 -2.21
C VAL A 47 -6.60 -8.80 -1.71
N THR A 48 -6.22 -9.64 -0.75
CA THR A 48 -7.11 -10.57 -0.07
C THR A 48 -7.16 -10.20 1.41
N VAL A 49 -8.36 -10.01 1.96
CA VAL A 49 -8.60 -9.72 3.38
C VAL A 49 -9.49 -10.81 3.95
N THR A 50 -8.97 -11.55 4.92
CA THR A 50 -9.70 -12.56 5.68
C THR A 50 -9.84 -12.13 7.15
N SER A 51 -10.42 -12.98 8.00
CA SER A 51 -10.43 -12.74 9.45
C SER A 51 -9.04 -12.81 10.09
N ASP A 52 -8.10 -13.49 9.42
CA ASP A 52 -6.84 -13.91 10.02
C ASP A 52 -5.64 -13.14 9.43
N GLU A 53 -5.73 -12.74 8.15
CA GLU A 53 -4.66 -12.03 7.47
C GLU A 53 -5.16 -11.10 6.35
N VAL A 54 -4.34 -10.10 6.06
CA VAL A 54 -4.40 -9.27 4.85
C VAL A 54 -3.20 -9.60 3.99
N VAL A 55 -3.40 -9.96 2.73
CA VAL A 55 -2.30 -10.26 1.81
C VAL A 55 -2.41 -9.42 0.54
N VAL A 56 -1.34 -8.68 0.23
CA VAL A 56 -1.16 -7.99 -1.05
C VAL A 56 -0.13 -8.75 -1.87
N ARG A 57 -0.50 -9.15 -3.09
CA ARG A 57 0.40 -9.86 -4.01
C ARG A 57 0.61 -9.07 -5.29
N ALA A 58 1.85 -8.98 -5.75
CA ALA A 58 2.16 -8.40 -7.06
C ALA A 58 3.50 -8.88 -7.62
N SER A 59 3.61 -8.96 -8.95
CA SER A 59 4.83 -9.45 -9.62
C SER A 59 6.03 -8.51 -9.43
N ARG A 60 5.78 -7.21 -9.30
CA ARG A 60 6.79 -6.15 -9.09
C ARG A 60 6.45 -5.25 -7.91
N ALA A 61 7.45 -4.48 -7.48
CA ALA A 61 7.31 -3.49 -6.42
C ALA A 61 6.26 -2.40 -6.74
N ALA A 62 6.09 -2.01 -8.01
CA ALA A 62 5.08 -1.04 -8.41
C ALA A 62 3.66 -1.53 -8.11
N GLY A 63 3.34 -2.80 -8.45
CA GLY A 63 2.06 -3.39 -8.08
C GLY A 63 1.86 -3.49 -6.56
N LEU A 64 2.90 -3.84 -5.79
CA LEU A 64 2.79 -3.81 -4.31
C LEU A 64 2.48 -2.41 -3.79
N PHE A 65 3.12 -1.37 -4.37
CA PHE A 65 2.84 0.01 -4.02
C PHE A 65 1.39 0.40 -4.29
N TYR A 66 0.83 0.06 -5.45
CA TYR A 66 -0.58 0.34 -5.75
C TYR A 66 -1.54 -0.46 -4.88
N GLY A 67 -1.21 -1.71 -4.55
CA GLY A 67 -1.99 -2.51 -3.60
C GLY A 67 -2.04 -1.91 -2.20
N VAL A 68 -0.95 -1.30 -1.73
CA VAL A 68 -0.93 -0.54 -0.48
C VAL A 68 -1.83 0.70 -0.57
N GLN A 69 -1.90 1.39 -1.71
CA GLN A 69 -2.84 2.52 -1.85
C GLN A 69 -4.30 2.06 -1.74
N THR A 70 -4.68 0.91 -2.33
CA THR A 70 -6.01 0.32 -2.12
C THR A 70 -6.26 -0.03 -0.66
N LEU A 71 -5.29 -0.66 0.00
CA LEU A 71 -5.43 -1.04 1.40
C LEU A 71 -5.67 0.19 2.29
N ARG A 72 -4.98 1.30 2.06
CA ARG A 72 -5.19 2.57 2.78
C ARG A 72 -6.60 3.12 2.59
N HIS A 73 -7.15 3.03 1.38
CA HIS A 73 -8.54 3.44 1.13
C HIS A 73 -9.60 2.55 1.78
N MET A 74 -9.26 1.30 2.12
CA MET A 74 -10.16 0.40 2.84
C MET A 74 -10.17 0.66 4.36
N LEU A 75 -9.12 1.28 4.89
CA LEU A 75 -9.04 1.66 6.29
C LEU A 75 -9.92 2.89 6.58
N PRO A 76 -10.32 3.11 7.84
CA PRO A 76 -11.05 4.32 8.23
C PRO A 76 -10.25 5.59 7.87
N PRO A 77 -10.89 6.70 7.42
CA PRO A 77 -10.18 7.91 6.99
C PRO A 77 -9.24 8.50 8.05
N LEU A 78 -9.49 8.19 9.32
CA LEU A 78 -8.70 8.63 10.46
C LEU A 78 -7.21 8.20 10.35
N VAL A 79 -6.91 7.15 9.58
CA VAL A 79 -5.54 6.67 9.37
C VAL A 79 -4.65 7.60 8.55
N GLU A 80 -5.24 8.55 7.84
CA GLU A 80 -4.50 9.51 7.01
C GLU A 80 -4.06 10.76 7.79
N TYR A 81 -4.51 10.90 9.05
CA TYR A 81 -4.17 12.03 9.91
C TYR A 81 -3.00 11.70 10.84
N GLU A 82 -2.00 12.58 10.90
CA GLU A 82 -0.90 12.45 11.85
C GLU A 82 -1.39 12.53 13.30
N GLY A 83 -0.89 11.61 14.14
CA GLY A 83 -1.24 11.56 15.56
C GLY A 83 -2.63 11.01 15.87
N ALA A 84 -3.36 10.52 14.86
CA ALA A 84 -4.59 9.80 15.06
C ALA A 84 -4.28 8.32 15.33
N PHE A 85 -4.67 7.86 16.51
CA PHE A 85 -4.52 6.46 16.93
C PHE A 85 -5.89 5.78 17.06
N PRO A 86 -6.62 5.58 15.96
CA PRO A 86 -7.89 4.85 16.02
C PRO A 86 -7.65 3.40 16.44
N ALA A 87 -8.20 3.02 17.58
CA ALA A 87 -8.33 1.63 17.98
C ALA A 87 -9.81 1.36 18.36
N PRO A 88 -10.43 0.30 17.82
CA PRO A 88 -9.88 -0.68 16.88
C PRO A 88 -9.89 -0.23 15.41
N LEU A 89 -8.88 -0.63 14.65
CA LEU A 89 -8.92 -0.62 13.18
C LEU A 89 -9.69 -1.85 12.70
N TRP A 90 -10.50 -1.67 11.65
CA TRP A 90 -11.20 -2.77 11.00
C TRP A 90 -11.11 -2.62 9.49
N LEU A 91 -11.08 -3.77 8.80
CA LEU A 91 -11.10 -3.88 7.36
C LEU A 91 -12.27 -4.81 6.97
N PRO A 92 -13.03 -4.49 5.92
CA PRO A 92 -13.99 -5.44 5.38
C PRO A 92 -13.24 -6.61 4.70
N GLY A 93 -13.79 -7.82 4.80
CA GLY A 93 -13.32 -8.95 4.01
C GLY A 93 -13.45 -8.66 2.51
N ALA A 94 -12.39 -8.94 1.74
CA ALA A 94 -12.30 -8.54 0.35
C ALA A 94 -11.40 -9.48 -0.46
N ASP A 95 -11.71 -9.60 -1.75
CA ASP A 95 -10.84 -10.20 -2.75
C ASP A 95 -10.83 -9.27 -3.98
N ILE A 96 -9.71 -8.58 -4.19
CA ILE A 96 -9.54 -7.53 -5.19
C ILE A 96 -8.42 -7.95 -6.12
N THR A 97 -8.66 -7.80 -7.42
CA THR A 97 -7.62 -7.89 -8.46
C THR A 97 -7.71 -6.64 -9.31
N ASP A 98 -6.62 -5.88 -9.42
CA ASP A 98 -6.60 -4.62 -10.14
C ASP A 98 -5.34 -4.47 -10.99
N SER A 99 -5.47 -3.78 -12.13
CA SER A 99 -4.37 -3.46 -13.03
C SER A 99 -4.71 -2.25 -13.90
N PRO A 100 -3.72 -1.40 -14.23
CA PRO A 100 -4.00 -0.19 -14.98
C PRO A 100 -4.34 -0.48 -16.44
N ARG A 101 -5.43 0.10 -16.93
CA ARG A 101 -5.80 0.03 -18.36
C ARG A 101 -4.79 0.73 -19.28
N PHE A 102 -4.17 1.81 -18.81
CA PHE A 102 -3.20 2.60 -19.57
C PHE A 102 -1.92 2.78 -18.78
N VAL A 103 -0.78 2.57 -19.44
CA VAL A 103 0.56 2.70 -18.83
C VAL A 103 0.89 4.16 -18.51
N TRP A 104 0.43 5.11 -19.32
CA TRP A 104 0.71 6.54 -19.11
C TRP A 104 -0.36 7.21 -18.24
N ARG A 105 -0.01 7.56 -17.00
CA ARG A 105 -0.88 8.23 -16.02
C ARG A 105 -0.15 9.40 -15.34
N GLY A 106 0.25 10.38 -16.14
CA GLY A 106 1.04 11.53 -15.70
C GLY A 106 0.20 12.67 -15.10
N THR A 107 0.86 13.51 -14.31
CA THR A 107 0.34 14.80 -13.84
C THR A 107 1.29 15.92 -14.28
N MET A 108 0.77 17.14 -14.49
CA MET A 108 1.56 18.33 -14.85
C MET A 108 1.39 19.40 -13.78
N LEU A 109 2.50 19.87 -13.22
CA LEU A 109 2.57 20.98 -12.28
C LEU A 109 3.39 22.11 -12.91
N ASP A 110 2.78 23.29 -13.09
CA ASP A 110 3.47 24.48 -13.64
C ASP A 110 4.23 25.20 -12.53
N VAL A 111 5.54 24.96 -12.47
CA VAL A 111 6.48 25.59 -11.52
C VAL A 111 7.15 26.86 -12.08
N ALA A 112 6.80 27.27 -13.31
CA ALA A 112 7.44 28.40 -13.99
C ALA A 112 6.74 29.73 -13.68
N ARG A 113 5.41 29.72 -13.57
CA ARG A 113 4.63 30.93 -13.26
C ARG A 113 4.75 31.36 -11.81
N HIS A 114 4.80 30.37 -10.92
CA HIS A 114 5.08 30.55 -9.50
C HIS A 114 6.00 29.41 -9.07
N PHE A 115 7.13 29.77 -8.47
CA PHE A 115 8.10 28.80 -8.01
C PHE A 115 7.54 28.03 -6.81
N LEU A 116 7.76 26.72 -6.81
CA LEU A 116 7.47 25.82 -5.71
C LEU A 116 8.79 25.22 -5.23
N GLU A 117 9.01 25.24 -3.91
CA GLU A 117 10.15 24.59 -3.28
C GLU A 117 10.08 23.06 -3.44
N VAL A 118 11.23 22.41 -3.27
CA VAL A 118 11.35 20.95 -3.44
C VAL A 118 10.39 20.18 -2.54
N ASP A 119 10.14 20.66 -1.32
CA ASP A 119 9.23 20.00 -0.39
C ASP A 119 7.75 20.25 -0.70
N GLU A 120 7.42 21.30 -1.45
CA GLU A 120 6.04 21.54 -1.94
C GLU A 120 5.70 20.66 -3.15
N VAL A 121 6.71 20.14 -3.85
CA VAL A 121 6.54 19.23 -5.01
C VAL A 121 6.43 17.75 -4.58
N LYS A 122 6.95 17.39 -3.42
CA LYS A 122 6.95 16.01 -2.90
C LYS A 122 5.60 15.62 -2.30
#